data_AF-A0A7S9YUY9-F1
#
_entry.id   AF-A0A7S9YUY9-F1
#
_cell.length_a   1.000
_cell.length_b   1.000
_cell.length_c   1.000
_cell.angle_alpha   90.00
_cell.angle_beta   90.00
_cell.angle_gamma   90.00
#
_symmetry.space_group_name_H-M   'P 1'
#
loop_
_entity.id
_entity.type
_entity.pdbx_description
1 polymer ?
#
loop_
_entity_poly.entity_id
_entity_poly.type
_entity_poly.pdbx_seq_one_letter_code
_entity_poly.pdbx_strand_id
1 'polypeptide(L)'
;MSNSSAMCRREAAHHRQVATASPLDKVRQRALKAASAWETEAVQAEAREAGAPVALSPEDAAIALEFRLEEEDEARSRAGDEGDSLLTPGRGEEKF
;
A
#
# COMPACT_ATOMS: atom_id res chain seq x y z
N MET A 1 -2.59 2.55 -19.59
CA MET A 1 -2.83 3.87 -18.96
C MET A 1 -4.14 3.76 -18.21
N SER A 2 -4.15 4.07 -16.91
CA SER A 2 -5.35 4.04 -16.08
C SER A 2 -5.97 5.43 -16.00
N ASN A 3 -7.30 5.52 -15.96
CA ASN A 3 -7.98 6.79 -15.75
C ASN A 3 -7.81 7.26 -14.29
N SER A 4 -7.71 8.58 -14.09
CA SER A 4 -7.64 9.18 -12.76
C SER A 4 -9.01 9.24 -12.08
N SER A 5 -9.03 9.25 -10.75
CA SER A 5 -10.28 9.35 -9.98
C SER A 5 -11.09 10.58 -10.39
N ALA A 6 -10.42 11.74 -10.48
CA ALA A 6 -11.07 12.99 -10.85
C ALA A 6 -11.75 12.93 -12.22
N MET A 7 -11.12 12.25 -13.20
CA MET A 7 -11.70 12.08 -14.53
C MET A 7 -12.91 11.13 -14.48
N CYS A 8 -12.79 9.98 -13.80
CA CYS A 8 -13.90 9.04 -13.63
C CYS A 8 -15.11 9.69 -12.93
N ARG A 9 -14.88 10.51 -11.90
CA ARG A 9 -15.95 11.27 -11.20
C ARG A 9 -16.62 12.28 -12.13
N ARG A 10 -15.86 12.96 -12.98
CA ARG A 10 -16.41 13.89 -13.98
C ARG A 10 -17.32 13.17 -14.97
N GLU A 11 -16.89 12.01 -15.48
CA GLU A 11 -17.67 11.26 -16.46
C GLU A 11 -18.94 10.66 -15.84
N ALA A 12 -18.87 10.18 -14.60
CA ALA A 12 -20.05 9.78 -13.85
C ALA A 12 -21.08 10.92 -13.72
N ALA A 13 -20.64 12.13 -13.36
CA ALA A 13 -21.51 13.30 -13.26
C ALA A 13 -22.14 13.66 -14.61
N HIS A 14 -21.37 13.61 -15.70
CA HIS A 14 -21.86 13.83 -17.06
C HIS A 14 -22.97 12.83 -17.41
N HIS A 15 -22.77 11.54 -17.16
CA HIS A 15 -23.81 10.53 -17.42
C HIS A 15 -25.06 10.69 -16.53
N ARG A 16 -24.92 11.14 -15.29
CA ARG A 16 -26.08 11.49 -14.44
C ARG A 16 -26.86 12.68 -15.00
N GLN A 17 -26.18 13.68 -15.56
CA GLN A 17 -26.84 14.80 -16.24
C GLN A 17 -27.60 14.31 -17.48
N VAL A 18 -26.99 13.44 -18.30
CA VAL A 18 -27.66 12.82 -19.46
C VAL A 18 -28.90 12.04 -19.03
N ALA A 19 -28.81 11.27 -17.93
CA ALA A 19 -29.94 10.52 -17.40
C ALA A 19 -31.10 11.43 -16.97
N THR A 20 -30.80 12.58 -16.38
CA THR A 20 -31.79 13.56 -15.91
C THR A 20 -32.43 14.33 -17.06
N ALA A 21 -31.64 14.68 -18.08
CA ALA A 21 -32.11 15.44 -19.23
C ALA A 21 -32.89 14.58 -20.26
N SER A 22 -32.72 13.26 -20.24
CA SER A 22 -33.32 12.40 -21.26
C SER A 22 -34.80 12.09 -21.00
N PRO A 23 -35.70 12.38 -21.95
CA PRO A 23 -37.11 11.99 -21.84
C PRO A 23 -37.33 10.50 -22.12
N LEU A 24 -36.34 9.79 -22.67
CA LEU A 24 -36.43 8.38 -23.05
C LEU A 24 -35.94 7.49 -21.91
N ASP A 25 -36.83 6.67 -21.36
CA ASP A 25 -36.52 5.77 -20.24
C ASP A 25 -35.31 4.85 -20.53
N LYS A 26 -35.25 4.27 -21.72
CA LYS A 26 -34.11 3.42 -22.12
C LYS A 26 -32.76 4.15 -22.11
N VAL A 27 -32.75 5.43 -22.48
CA VAL A 27 -31.52 6.24 -22.47
C VAL A 27 -31.14 6.57 -21.04
N ARG A 28 -32.11 6.96 -20.21
CA ARG A 28 -31.90 7.20 -18.77
C ARG A 28 -31.31 5.98 -18.07
N GLN A 29 -31.86 4.79 -18.29
CA GLN A 29 -31.34 3.54 -17.71
C GLN A 29 -29.90 3.26 -18.14
N ARG A 30 -29.58 3.43 -19.43
CA ARG A 30 -28.21 3.25 -19.93
C ARG A 30 -27.23 4.27 -19.33
N ALA A 31 -27.64 5.53 -19.24
CA ALA A 31 -26.83 6.60 -18.67
C ALA A 31 -26.57 6.39 -17.16
N LEU A 32 -27.58 5.96 -16.38
CA LEU A 32 -27.39 5.60 -14.98
C LEU A 32 -26.45 4.41 -14.80
N LYS A 33 -26.55 3.39 -15.67
CA LYS A 33 -25.63 2.25 -15.66
C LYS A 33 -24.19 2.68 -15.96
N ALA A 34 -24.01 3.56 -16.95
CA ALA A 34 -22.70 4.12 -17.27
C ALA A 34 -22.13 4.94 -16.10
N ALA A 35 -22.94 5.80 -15.47
CA ALA A 35 -22.53 6.56 -14.29
C ALA A 35 -22.05 5.65 -13.15
N SER A 36 -22.79 4.57 -12.88
CA SER A 36 -22.43 3.60 -11.84
C SER A 36 -21.10 2.88 -12.14
N ALA A 37 -20.83 2.57 -13.41
CA ALA A 37 -19.58 1.96 -13.83
C ALA A 37 -18.40 2.93 -13.62
N TRP A 38 -18.56 4.20 -14.00
CA TRP A 38 -17.55 5.23 -13.78
C TRP A 38 -17.29 5.52 -12.30
N GLU A 39 -18.32 5.49 -11.46
CA GLU A 39 -18.15 5.62 -10.00
C GLU A 39 -17.33 4.47 -9.42
N THR A 40 -17.58 3.25 -9.89
CA THR A 40 -16.80 2.08 -9.47
C THR A 40 -15.33 2.24 -9.88
N GLU A 41 -15.07 2.69 -11.11
CA GLU A 41 -13.70 2.95 -11.58
C GLU A 41 -13.04 4.10 -10.81
N ALA A 42 -13.80 5.13 -10.42
CA ALA A 42 -13.30 6.23 -9.60
C ALA A 42 -12.78 5.72 -8.25
N VAL A 43 -13.54 4.86 -7.56
CA VAL A 43 -13.10 4.26 -6.29
C VAL A 43 -11.84 3.43 -6.46
N GLN A 44 -11.74 2.65 -7.54
CA GLN A 44 -10.52 1.88 -7.84
C GLN A 44 -9.33 2.80 -8.18
N ALA A 45 -9.57 3.91 -8.88
CA ALA A 45 -8.56 4.91 -9.15
C ALA A 45 -8.10 5.60 -7.85
N GLU A 46 -9.01 5.94 -6.93
CA GLU A 46 -8.66 6.51 -5.61
C GLU A 46 -7.80 5.56 -4.79
N ALA A 47 -8.12 4.26 -4.78
CA ALA A 47 -7.30 3.27 -4.09
C ALA A 47 -5.87 3.23 -4.66
N ARG A 48 -5.73 3.30 -5.99
CA ARG A 48 -4.43 3.34 -6.67
C ARG A 48 -3.67 4.64 -6.40
N GLU A 49 -4.37 5.78 -6.47
CA GLU A 49 -3.80 7.11 -6.28
C GLU A 49 -3.43 7.39 -4.82
N ALA A 50 -4.20 6.87 -3.86
CA ALA A 50 -3.90 6.91 -2.44
C ALA A 50 -2.66 6.07 -2.07
N GLY A 51 -2.05 5.39 -3.04
CA GLY A 51 -0.88 4.55 -2.83
C GLY A 51 -1.19 3.35 -1.96
N ALA A 52 -2.43 2.84 -1.98
CA ALA A 52 -2.74 1.58 -1.31
C ALA A 52 -1.72 0.55 -1.82
N PRO A 53 -0.92 -0.06 -0.93
CA PRO A 53 0.14 -0.95 -1.36
C PRO A 53 -0.51 -2.04 -2.19
N VAL A 54 -0.04 -2.20 -3.43
CA VAL A 54 -0.35 -3.38 -4.22
C VAL A 54 0.01 -4.55 -3.32
N ALA A 55 -0.99 -5.36 -2.97
CA ALA A 55 -0.72 -6.57 -2.22
C ALA A 55 0.34 -7.35 -2.99
N LEU A 56 1.50 -7.55 -2.35
CA LEU A 56 2.59 -8.30 -2.95
C LEU A 56 2.07 -9.68 -3.36
N SER A 57 2.63 -10.24 -4.44
CA SER A 57 2.40 -11.66 -4.71
C SER A 57 2.82 -12.49 -3.48
N PRO A 58 2.22 -13.67 -3.24
CA PRO A 58 2.64 -14.52 -2.13
C PRO A 58 4.15 -14.77 -2.10
N GLU A 59 4.76 -14.90 -3.28
CA GLU A 59 6.21 -15.06 -3.45
C GLU A 59 6.97 -13.80 -3.02
N ASP A 60 6.60 -12.62 -3.53
CA ASP A 60 7.26 -11.36 -3.17
C ASP A 60 7.05 -11.01 -1.69
N ALA A 61 5.91 -11.37 -1.12
CA ALA A 61 5.62 -11.20 0.31
C ALA A 61 6.52 -12.10 1.18
N ALA A 62 6.77 -13.34 0.75
CA ALA A 62 7.66 -14.25 1.44
C ALA A 62 9.12 -13.76 1.40
N ILE A 63 9.57 -13.26 0.25
CA ILE A 63 10.91 -12.66 0.09
C ILE A 63 11.06 -11.44 0.99
N ALA A 64 10.09 -10.52 0.97
CA ALA A 64 10.11 -9.33 1.82
C ALA A 64 10.13 -9.67 3.33
N LEU A 65 9.51 -10.79 3.72
CA LEU A 65 9.53 -11.30 5.08
C LEU A 65 10.90 -11.89 5.45
N GLU A 66 11.54 -12.63 4.55
CA GLU A 66 12.89 -13.18 4.76
C GLU A 66 13.91 -12.07 5.01
N PHE A 67 13.96 -11.04 4.14
CA PHE A 67 14.86 -9.89 4.33
C PHE A 67 14.65 -9.18 5.66
N ARG A 68 13.40 -9.04 6.11
CA ARG A 68 13.09 -8.43 7.40
C ARG A 68 13.60 -9.25 8.58
N LEU A 69 13.46 -10.57 8.52
CA LEU A 69 13.96 -11.45 9.57
C LEU A 69 15.48 -11.43 9.63
N GLU A 70 16.15 -11.42 8.47
CA GLU A 70 17.61 -11.25 8.38
C GLU A 70 18.06 -9.92 9.01
N GLU A 71 17.39 -8.81 8.72
CA GLU A 71 17.72 -7.50 9.31
C GLU A 71 17.52 -7.48 10.84
N GLU A 72 16.46 -8.11 11.35
CA GLU A 72 16.19 -8.24 12.78
C GLU A 72 17.25 -9.10 13.49
N ASP A 73 17.70 -10.19 12.86
CA ASP A 73 18.74 -11.07 13.39
C ASP A 73 20.14 -10.43 13.32
N GLU A 74 20.45 -9.68 12.25
CA GLU A 74 21.66 -8.87 12.16
C GLU A 74 21.69 -7.76 13.22
N ALA A 75 20.57 -7.07 13.44
CA ALA A 75 20.44 -6.05 14.48
C ALA A 75 20.65 -6.64 15.89
N ARG A 76 20.10 -7.84 16.14
CA ARG A 76 20.29 -8.57 17.40
C ARG A 76 21.74 -9.01 17.60
N SER A 77 22.38 -9.46 16.53
CA SER A 77 23.79 -9.90 16.57
C SER A 77 24.73 -8.73 16.85
N ARG A 78 24.48 -7.56 16.26
CA ARG A 78 25.22 -6.32 16.58
C ARG A 78 25.02 -5.85 18.03
N ALA A 79 23.81 -5.97 18.57
CA ALA A 79 23.53 -5.61 19.96
C ALA A 79 24.14 -6.59 20.98
N GLY A 80 24.41 -7.84 20.58
CA GLY A 80 25.04 -8.85 21.43
C GLY A 80 26.56 -8.70 21.56
N ASP A 81 27.24 -8.15 20.54
CA ASP A 81 28.70 -7.97 20.52
C ASP A 81 29.17 -6.88 21.50
N GLU A 82 28.38 -5.81 21.71
CA GLU A 82 28.70 -4.77 22.69
C GLU A 82 28.51 -5.20 24.17
N GLY A 83 27.88 -6.36 24.42
CA GLY A 83 27.60 -6.87 25.77
C GLY A 83 28.68 -7.78 26.39
N ASP A 84 29.59 -8.34 25.58
CA ASP A 84 30.53 -9.38 26.04
C ASP A 84 31.96 -8.86 26.37
N SER A 85 32.21 -7.55 26.24
CA SER A 85 33.52 -6.95 26.58
C SER A 85 33.67 -6.46 28.03
N LEU A 86 32.71 -6.72 28.94
CA LEU A 86 32.72 -6.15 30.31
C LEU A 86 32.66 -7.17 31.47
N LEU A 87 33.16 -8.41 31.31
CA LEU A 87 33.40 -9.34 32.44
C LEU A 87 34.88 -9.76 32.60
N THR A 88 35.66 -8.86 33.22
CA THR A 88 36.77 -8.97 34.23
C THR A 88 37.31 -10.37 34.66
N PRO A 89 38.60 -10.56 35.10
CA PRO A 89 39.21 -9.75 36.16
C PRO A 89 40.72 -9.43 36.10
N GLY A 90 41.07 -8.31 36.73
CA GLY A 90 42.43 -7.88 36.99
C GLY A 90 43.14 -8.86 37.95
N ARG A 91 44.34 -9.28 37.53
CA ARG A 91 45.32 -9.91 38.40
C ARG A 91 46.40 -8.88 38.72
N GLY A 92 46.16 -8.12 39.79
CA GLY A 92 47.23 -7.41 40.48
C GLY A 92 47.87 -8.34 41.49
N GLU A 93 49.19 -8.40 41.52
CA GLU A 93 50.06 -8.77 42.65
C GLU A 93 51.49 -8.44 42.18
N GLU A 94 51.94 -7.21 42.41
CA GLU A 94 52.74 -6.75 43.56
C GLU A 94 54.24 -7.06 43.42
N LYS A 95 55.00 -5.96 43.39
CA LYS A 95 56.45 -5.91 43.41
C LYS A 95 56.90 -6.10 44.86
N PHE A 96 57.92 -6.92 45.10
CA PHE A 96 59.01 -6.61 46.03
C PHE A 96 60.29 -7.34 45.60
#